data_AF-A0A7L6L928-F1
#
_entry.id   AF-A0A7L6L928-F1
#
_cell.length_a   1.000
_cell.length_b   1.000
_cell.length_c   1.000
_cell.angle_alpha   90.00
_cell.angle_beta   90.00
_cell.angle_gamma   90.00
#
_symmetry.space_group_name_H-M   'P 1'
#
loop_
_entity.id
_entity.type
_entity.pdbx_description
1 polymer ?
#
loop_
_entity_poly.entity_id
_entity_poly.type
_entity_poly.pdbx_seq_one_letter_code
_entity_poly.pdbx_strand_id
1 'polypeptide(L)'
;MKDYIISFRENEKYALIEYNRVDKFDYYYEGVIIESYFPEEIIFLIEERNGIIDEMAISLLDEVEEKLYSYNIGLKESGSMIFDIEIIDGDKISFFTKYPSSQGYLDRYPVSQ
;
A
#
# COMPACT_ATOMS: atom_id res chain seq x y z
N MET A 1 4.90 8.38 13.71
CA MET A 1 3.50 8.84 13.61
C MET A 1 2.58 7.64 13.82
N LYS A 2 1.35 7.83 14.31
CA LYS A 2 0.39 6.74 14.50
C LYS A 2 -0.91 7.07 13.77
N ASP A 3 -1.41 6.14 12.95
CA ASP A 3 -2.59 6.36 12.10
C ASP A 3 -3.30 5.02 11.80
N TYR A 4 -4.55 5.11 11.34
CA TYR A 4 -5.27 3.97 10.81
C TYR A 4 -5.10 3.88 9.29
N ILE A 5 -4.81 2.68 8.80
CA ILE A 5 -5.05 2.31 7.41
C ILE A 5 -6.54 2.00 7.26
N ILE A 6 -7.18 2.63 6.29
CA ILE A 6 -8.60 2.45 5.99
C ILE A 6 -8.82 2.21 4.50
N SER A 7 -9.94 1.56 4.16
CA SER A 7 -10.52 1.65 2.82
C SER A 7 -11.36 2.91 2.74
N PHE A 8 -11.02 3.86 1.86
CA PHE A 8 -11.87 5.02 1.61
C PHE A 8 -13.16 4.64 0.86
N ARG A 9 -13.18 3.50 0.17
CA ARG A 9 -14.36 3.01 -0.54
C ARG A 9 -15.44 2.52 0.42
N GLU A 10 -15.04 1.74 1.43
CA GLU A 10 -15.97 1.08 2.36
C GLU A 10 -16.03 1.77 3.72
N ASN A 11 -15.13 2.73 3.96
CA ASN A 11 -14.93 3.41 5.24
C ASN A 11 -14.64 2.44 6.39
N GLU A 12 -13.92 1.36 6.08
CA GLU A 12 -13.51 0.31 7.01
C GLU A 12 -12.06 0.46 7.44
N LYS A 13 -11.75 0.05 8.67
CA LYS A 13 -10.39 0.06 9.21
C LYS A 13 -9.71 -1.27 8.94
N TYR A 14 -8.53 -1.22 8.33
CA TYR A 14 -7.74 -2.40 8.01
C TYR A 14 -6.55 -2.60 8.97
N ALA A 15 -5.95 -1.52 9.48
CA ALA A 15 -4.89 -1.65 10.48
C ALA A 15 -4.70 -0.37 11.30
N LEU A 16 -4.15 -0.51 12.50
CA LEU A 16 -3.52 0.57 13.25
C LEU A 16 -2.01 0.42 13.10
N ILE A 17 -1.33 1.47 12.63
CA ILE A 17 0.11 1.43 12.38
C ILE A 17 0.85 2.54 13.13
N GLU A 18 2.11 2.27 13.46
CA GLU A 18 3.08 3.30 13.82
C GLU A 18 4.19 3.33 12.76
N TYR A 19 4.40 4.47 12.12
CA TYR A 19 5.27 4.60 10.95
C TYR A 19 6.05 5.91 10.94
N ASN A 20 7.17 5.93 10.24
CA ASN A 20 8.01 7.11 10.04
C ASN A 20 8.40 7.24 8.58
N ARG A 21 8.62 8.48 8.14
CA ARG A 21 9.18 8.74 6.83
C ARG A 21 10.62 8.25 6.79
N VAL A 22 11.02 7.65 5.67
CA VAL A 22 12.41 7.32 5.40
C VAL A 22 13.03 8.45 4.59
N ASP A 23 13.94 9.23 5.18
CA ASP A 23 14.49 10.45 4.56
C ASP A 23 15.22 10.22 3.22
N LYS A 24 15.63 8.97 2.95
CA LYS A 24 16.31 8.59 1.72
C LYS A 24 15.39 8.53 0.50
N PHE A 25 14.09 8.34 0.69
CA PHE A 25 13.13 8.11 -0.38
C PHE A 25 11.93 9.04 -0.23
N ASP A 26 11.57 9.73 -1.31
CA ASP A 26 10.42 10.61 -1.28
C ASP A 26 9.12 9.81 -1.16
N TYR A 27 8.22 10.32 -0.30
CA TYR A 27 6.91 9.73 -0.04
C TYR A 27 6.91 8.29 0.48
N TYR A 28 8.07 7.75 0.87
CA TYR A 28 8.21 6.41 1.41
C TYR A 28 8.20 6.41 2.93
N TYR A 29 7.52 5.41 3.48
CA TYR A 29 7.34 5.24 4.91
C TYR A 29 7.53 3.77 5.28
N GLU A 30 8.11 3.58 6.46
CA GLU A 30 8.26 2.27 7.09
C GLU A 30 7.69 2.33 8.51
N GLY A 31 7.19 1.21 8.99
CA GLY A 31 6.56 1.14 10.29
C GLY A 31 6.26 -0.27 10.76
N VAL A 32 5.44 -0.32 11.80
CA VAL A 32 4.94 -1.54 12.42
C VAL A 32 3.42 -1.50 12.53
N ILE A 33 2.79 -2.65 12.34
CA ILE A 33 1.36 -2.88 12.53
C ILE A 33 1.16 -3.16 14.02
N ILE A 34 0.37 -2.31 14.68
CA ILE A 34 0.01 -2.45 16.09
C ILE A 34 -1.22 -3.34 16.24
N GLU A 35 -2.20 -3.17 15.36
CA GLU A 35 -3.42 -3.99 15.29
C GLU A 35 -3.74 -4.24 13.82
N SER A 36 -3.99 -5.50 13.46
CA SER A 36 -4.34 -5.90 12.09
C SER A 36 -5.78 -6.38 12.01
N TYR A 37 -6.51 -5.83 11.05
CA TYR A 37 -7.89 -6.16 10.69
C TYR A 37 -8.04 -6.28 9.17
N PHE A 38 -6.93 -6.49 8.45
CA PHE A 38 -6.97 -6.58 6.99
C PHE A 38 -7.88 -7.76 6.59
N PRO A 39 -8.79 -7.54 5.62
CA PRO A 39 -9.51 -8.65 5.00
C PRO A 39 -8.51 -9.63 4.36
N GLU A 40 -8.78 -10.93 4.44
CA GLU A 40 -7.90 -11.97 3.89
C GLU A 40 -7.60 -11.74 2.39
N GLU A 41 -8.59 -11.26 1.64
CA GLU A 41 -8.42 -10.92 0.22
C GLU A 41 -7.40 -9.79 -0.01
N ILE A 42 -7.36 -8.79 0.86
CA ILE A 42 -6.36 -7.71 0.76
C ILE A 42 -4.97 -8.24 1.07
N ILE A 43 -4.83 -9.05 2.11
CA ILE A 43 -3.54 -9.67 2.45
C ILE A 43 -3.05 -10.50 1.27
N PHE A 44 -3.93 -11.31 0.68
CA PHE A 44 -3.61 -12.12 -0.50
C PHE A 44 -3.13 -11.25 -1.68
N LEU A 45 -3.83 -10.16 -2.01
CA LEU A 45 -3.42 -9.26 -3.09
C LEU A 45 -2.06 -8.59 -2.83
N ILE A 46 -1.78 -8.21 -1.57
CA ILE A 46 -0.50 -7.64 -1.18
C ILE A 46 0.63 -8.67 -1.36
N GLU A 47 0.43 -9.89 -0.86
CA GLU A 47 1.40 -10.98 -0.99
C GLU A 47 1.62 -11.39 -2.45
N GLU A 48 0.54 -11.49 -3.24
CA GLU A 48 0.59 -11.81 -4.67
C GLU A 48 1.38 -10.75 -5.44
N ARG A 49 1.13 -9.46 -5.18
CA ARG A 49 1.90 -8.36 -5.79
C ARG A 49 3.38 -8.48 -5.47
N ASN A 50 3.74 -8.70 -4.22
CA ASN A 50 5.14 -8.81 -3.79
C ASN A 50 5.82 -10.03 -4.44
N GLY A 51 5.13 -11.16 -4.51
CA GLY A 51 5.62 -12.36 -5.21
C GLY A 51 5.87 -12.12 -6.70
N ILE A 52 4.99 -11.40 -7.39
CA ILE A 52 5.18 -11.02 -8.81
C ILE A 52 6.45 -10.19 -9.01
N ILE A 53 6.71 -9.24 -8.10
CA ILE A 53 7.90 -8.38 -8.14
C ILE A 53 9.17 -9.21 -7.90
N ASP A 54 9.14 -10.07 -6.89
CA ASP A 54 10.26 -10.94 -6.54
C ASP A 54 10.61 -11.92 -7.68
N GLU A 55 9.61 -12.43 -8.38
CA GLU A 55 9.77 -13.30 -9.55
C GLU A 55 10.10 -12.53 -10.85
N MET A 56 10.13 -11.20 -10.80
CA MET A 56 10.27 -10.32 -11.96
C MET A 56 9.22 -10.58 -13.06
N ALA A 57 8.04 -11.07 -12.67
CA ALA A 57 6.95 -11.45 -13.56
C ALA A 57 6.04 -10.25 -13.91
N ILE A 58 6.65 -9.10 -14.22
CA ILE A 58 6.00 -7.77 -14.30
C ILE A 58 4.74 -7.74 -15.19
N SER A 59 4.64 -8.60 -16.20
CA SER A 59 3.44 -8.70 -17.05
C SER A 59 2.15 -9.07 -16.29
N LEU A 60 2.26 -9.59 -15.07
CA LEU A 60 1.12 -9.95 -14.21
C LEU A 60 0.76 -8.86 -13.19
N LEU A 61 1.63 -7.83 -13.05
CA LEU A 61 1.53 -6.85 -11.97
C LEU A 61 0.30 -5.94 -12.13
N ASP A 62 0.02 -5.51 -13.36
CA ASP A 62 -1.04 -4.54 -13.66
C ASP A 62 -2.42 -4.98 -13.13
N GLU A 63 -2.78 -6.26 -13.25
CA GLU A 63 -4.09 -6.78 -12.82
C GLU A 63 -4.22 -6.78 -11.29
N VAL A 64 -3.17 -7.20 -10.59
CA VAL A 64 -3.16 -7.27 -9.12
C VAL A 64 -3.13 -5.87 -8.51
N GLU A 65 -2.33 -4.98 -9.10
CA GLU A 65 -2.28 -3.59 -8.70
C GLU A 65 -3.63 -2.90 -8.92
N GLU A 66 -4.26 -3.04 -10.10
CA GLU A 66 -5.58 -2.46 -10.36
C GLU A 66 -6.64 -2.95 -9.35
N LYS A 67 -6.64 -4.25 -9.02
CA LYS A 67 -7.53 -4.81 -7.97
C LYS A 67 -7.26 -4.17 -6.62
N LEU A 68 -6.00 -4.11 -6.18
CA LEU A 68 -5.62 -3.52 -4.90
C LEU A 68 -6.02 -2.03 -4.83
N TYR A 69 -5.81 -1.28 -5.91
CA TYR A 69 -6.20 0.13 -6.00
C TYR A 69 -7.72 0.35 -5.99
N SER A 70 -8.51 -0.63 -6.44
CA SER A 70 -9.98 -0.57 -6.40
C SER A 70 -10.56 -0.52 -4.98
N TYR A 71 -9.78 -0.91 -3.96
CA TYR A 71 -10.16 -0.79 -2.54
C TYR A 71 -9.89 0.61 -1.99
N ASN A 72 -9.14 1.46 -2.71
CA ASN A 72 -8.87 2.84 -2.33
C ASN A 72 -8.32 2.94 -0.90
N ILE A 73 -7.25 2.18 -0.62
CA ILE A 73 -6.63 2.09 0.70
C ILE A 73 -5.80 3.35 0.98
N GLY A 74 -5.88 3.87 2.19
CA GLY A 74 -5.08 5.02 2.60
C GLY A 74 -5.05 5.30 4.10
N LEU A 75 -4.34 6.37 4.44
CA LEU A 75 -4.15 6.88 5.80
C LEU A 75 -5.31 7.78 6.21
N LYS A 76 -5.93 7.48 7.33
CA LYS A 76 -7.12 8.19 7.79
C LYS A 76 -6.85 9.66 8.11
N GLU A 77 -5.81 9.98 8.87
CA GLU A 77 -5.60 11.36 9.36
C GLU A 77 -5.15 12.30 8.24
N SER A 78 -4.29 11.82 7.33
CA SER A 78 -3.79 12.64 6.22
C SER A 78 -4.70 12.63 4.99
N GLY A 79 -5.58 11.63 4.85
CA GLY A 79 -6.35 11.40 3.63
C GLY A 79 -5.50 10.93 2.44
N SER A 80 -4.23 10.60 2.67
CA SER A 80 -3.31 10.15 1.61
C SER A 80 -3.62 8.70 1.24
N MET A 81 -3.64 8.40 -0.06
CA MET A 81 -3.66 7.01 -0.53
C MET A 81 -2.34 6.31 -0.22
N ILE A 82 -2.42 4.99 -0.10
CA ILE A 82 -1.28 4.10 0.06
C ILE A 82 -1.05 3.36 -1.27
N PHE A 83 0.21 3.33 -1.69
CA PHE A 83 0.70 2.63 -2.87
C PHE A 83 1.82 1.68 -2.44
N ASP A 84 2.03 0.62 -3.22
CA ASP A 84 3.13 -0.32 -3.04
C ASP A 84 3.29 -0.78 -1.58
N ILE A 85 2.16 -1.13 -0.97
CA ILE A 85 2.14 -1.63 0.41
C ILE A 85 2.81 -3.01 0.47
N GLU A 86 3.63 -3.18 1.49
CA GLU A 86 4.32 -4.44 1.77
C GLU A 86 4.15 -4.77 3.26
N ILE A 87 3.85 -6.03 3.57
CA ILE A 87 3.80 -6.55 4.94
C ILE A 87 4.91 -7.60 5.07
N ILE A 88 5.90 -7.32 5.92
CA ILE A 88 7.11 -8.15 6.10
C ILE A 88 7.08 -8.76 7.49
N ASP A 89 7.41 -10.05 7.60
CA ASP A 89 7.47 -10.80 8.87
C ASP A 89 6.17 -10.74 9.71
N GLY A 90 5.03 -10.38 9.10
CA GLY A 90 3.71 -10.34 9.71
C GLY A 90 3.35 -9.06 10.49
N ASP A 91 4.33 -8.22 10.83
CA ASP A 91 4.10 -6.99 11.61
C ASP A 91 4.82 -5.75 11.08
N LYS A 92 5.83 -5.88 10.22
CA LYS A 92 6.46 -4.72 9.58
C LYS A 92 5.66 -4.32 8.36
N ILE A 93 5.58 -3.02 8.13
CA ILE A 93 4.89 -2.48 6.97
C ILE A 93 5.73 -1.41 6.30
N SER A 94 5.73 -1.43 4.97
CA SER A 94 6.26 -0.34 4.15
C SER A 94 5.24 0.08 3.11
N PHE A 95 5.28 1.35 2.70
CA PHE A 95 4.39 1.89 1.68
C PHE A 95 4.83 3.25 1.17
N PHE A 96 4.25 3.66 0.04
CA PHE A 96 4.34 5.02 -0.47
C PHE A 96 3.01 5.77 -0.32
N THR A 97 3.09 7.09 -0.10
CA THR A 97 1.90 7.98 -0.16
C THR A 97 1.67 8.60 -1.53
N LYS A 98 2.53 8.27 -2.51
CA LYS A 98 2.38 8.60 -3.93
C LYS A 98 2.82 7.42 -4.78
N TYR A 99 2.15 7.20 -5.90
CA TYR A 99 2.47 6.09 -6.79
C TYR A 99 3.85 6.28 -7.45
N PRO A 100 4.83 5.40 -7.23
CA PRO A 100 6.12 5.47 -7.90
C PRO A 100 6.00 5.08 -9.38
N SER A 101 6.62 5.86 -10.26
CA SER A 101 6.62 5.64 -11.70
C SER A 101 7.98 5.99 -12.32
N SER A 102 8.19 5.59 -13.57
CA SER A 102 9.40 5.95 -14.33
C SER A 102 9.59 7.46 -14.53
N GLN A 103 8.53 8.27 -14.36
CA GLN A 103 8.57 9.73 -14.47
C GLN A 103 8.54 10.46 -13.12
N GLY A 104 8.74 9.74 -12.02
CA GLY A 104 8.64 10.27 -10.65
C GLY A 104 7.38 9.76 -9.96
N TYR A 105 6.68 10.63 -9.22
CA TYR A 105 5.56 10.22 -8.37
C TYR A 105 4.22 10.78 -8.85
N LEU A 106 3.20 9.94 -8.88
CA LEU A 106 1.83 10.33 -9.22
C LEU A 106 0.95 10.37 -7.96
N ASP A 107 -0.02 11.29 -7.92
CA ASP A 107 -0.98 11.36 -6.81
C ASP A 107 -2.04 10.25 -6.87
N ARG A 108 -2.13 9.53 -7.99
CA ARG A 108 -3.12 8.47 -8.24
C ARG A 108 -2.50 7.38 -9.10
N TYR A 109 -3.07 6.18 -9.01
CA TYR A 109 -2.71 5.09 -9.91
C TYR A 109 -3.04 5.46 -11.37
N PRO A 110 -2.12 5.27 -12.32
CA PRO A 110 -2.37 5.53 -13.73
C PRO A 110 -3.31 4.44 -14.27
N VAL A 111 -4.60 4.75 -14.34
CA VAL A 111 -5.56 3.85 -15.00
C VAL A 111 -5.25 3.86 -16.49
N SER A 112 -4.90 2.69 -17.04
CA SER A 112 -4.78 2.49 -18.49
C SER A 112 -6.09 2.91 -19.15
N GLN A 113 -6.05 3.97 -19.98
CA GLN A 113 -7.18 4.35 -20.83
C GLN A 113 -7.32 3.42 -22.03
#